data_AF-A0A6B2UMX9-F1
#
_entry.id   AF-A0A6B2UMX9-F1
#
_cell.length_a   1.000
_cell.length_b   1.000
_cell.length_c   1.000
_cell.angle_alpha   90.00
_cell.angle_beta   90.00
_cell.angle_gamma   90.00
#
_symmetry.space_group_name_H-M   'P 1'
#
loop_
_entity.id
_entity.type
_entity.pdbx_description
1 polymer ?
#
loop_
_entity_poly.entity_id
_entity_poly.type
_entity_poly.pdbx_seq_one_letter_code
_entity_poly.pdbx_strand_id
1 'polypeptide(L)'
;MKTPTNTAAVTGPFRIYVRQTPVGAKLDVSHYLNVVLRGLAQVAAEDPEGFVEELTDLAALDAQATREGKDSHAQHELDDRLDHLIAEVADDGSLPLSGKAVHGLIDRLAQIEVLTPRPIPAAQAESGVAA
;
A
#
# COMPACT_ATOMS: atom_id res chain seq x y z
N MET A 1 -12.64 -27.01 11.32
CA MET A 1 -12.27 -25.58 11.30
C MET A 1 -12.58 -25.07 9.89
N LYS A 2 -13.61 -24.24 9.70
CA LYS A 2 -13.93 -23.69 8.37
C LYS A 2 -12.91 -22.60 8.06
N THR A 3 -12.08 -22.80 7.04
CA THR A 3 -11.25 -21.73 6.48
C THR A 3 -12.20 -20.60 6.08
N PRO A 4 -12.06 -19.36 6.62
CA PRO A 4 -12.91 -18.27 6.17
C PRO A 4 -12.69 -18.11 4.67
N THR A 5 -13.75 -18.30 3.89
CA THR A 5 -13.75 -18.09 2.45
C THR A 5 -13.33 -16.64 2.21
N ASN A 6 -12.10 -16.47 1.72
CA ASN A 6 -11.52 -15.17 1.41
C ASN A 6 -12.17 -14.65 0.11
N THR A 7 -13.44 -14.28 0.18
CA THR A 7 -14.16 -13.67 -0.94
C THR A 7 -13.72 -12.22 -1.04
N ALA A 8 -13.40 -11.77 -2.26
CA ALA A 8 -12.97 -10.39 -2.49
C ALA A 8 -14.10 -9.41 -2.15
N ALA A 9 -13.78 -8.33 -1.42
CA ALA A 9 -14.71 -7.25 -1.13
C ALA A 9 -15.03 -6.43 -2.39
N VAL A 10 -14.05 -6.38 -3.32
CA VAL A 10 -14.18 -5.80 -4.64
C VAL A 10 -13.84 -6.85 -5.69
N THR A 11 -14.76 -7.07 -6.63
CA THR A 11 -14.61 -8.03 -7.74
C THR A 11 -14.40 -7.35 -9.11
N GLY A 12 -13.97 -6.08 -9.10
CA GLY A 12 -13.71 -5.26 -10.29
C GLY A 12 -12.38 -5.58 -11.00
N PRO A 13 -11.87 -4.66 -11.85
CA PRO A 13 -10.60 -4.85 -12.57
C PRO A 13 -9.44 -5.13 -11.61
N PHE A 14 -9.50 -4.55 -10.42
CA PHE A 14 -8.57 -4.81 -9.34
C PHE A 14 -9.30 -5.47 -8.17
N ARG A 15 -8.98 -6.75 -7.93
CA ARG A 15 -9.55 -7.48 -6.79
C ARG A 15 -8.94 -6.95 -5.50
N ILE A 16 -9.79 -6.54 -4.56
CA ILE A 16 -9.39 -6.12 -3.22
C ILE A 16 -10.00 -7.09 -2.22
N TYR A 17 -9.17 -7.70 -1.39
CA TYR A 17 -9.62 -8.50 -0.26
C TYR A 17 -9.46 -7.69 1.02
N VAL A 18 -10.39 -7.87 1.95
CA VAL A 18 -10.33 -7.22 3.25
C VAL A 18 -10.34 -8.30 4.32
N ARG A 19 -9.22 -8.38 5.03
CA ARG A 19 -9.01 -9.34 6.11
C ARG A 19 -9.15 -8.63 7.45
N GLN A 20 -9.86 -9.23 8.39
CA GLN A 20 -9.92 -8.73 9.76
C GLN A 20 -8.55 -8.89 10.44
N THR A 21 -8.22 -7.94 11.30
CA THR A 21 -7.11 -8.00 12.26
C THR A 21 -7.67 -7.74 13.67
N PRO A 22 -6.90 -8.02 14.75
CA PRO A 22 -7.35 -7.75 16.11
C PRO A 22 -7.69 -6.27 16.37
N VAL A 23 -7.13 -5.34 15.58
CA VAL A 23 -7.28 -3.89 15.76
C VAL A 23 -8.00 -3.21 14.58
N GLY A 24 -8.50 -3.96 13.60
CA GLY A 24 -9.19 -3.39 12.44
C GLY A 24 -9.17 -4.31 11.22
N ALA A 25 -8.73 -3.76 10.08
CA ALA A 25 -8.70 -4.46 8.80
C ALA A 25 -7.35 -4.31 8.09
N LYS A 26 -7.01 -5.29 7.24
CA LYS A 26 -5.92 -5.24 6.27
C LYS A 26 -6.51 -5.35 4.87
N LEU A 27 -6.14 -4.40 4.01
CA LEU A 27 -6.45 -4.45 2.58
C LEU A 27 -5.36 -5.26 1.87
N ASP A 28 -5.80 -6.19 1.04
CA ASP A 28 -4.97 -7.00 0.15
C ASP A 28 -5.18 -6.49 -1.27
N VAL A 29 -4.15 -5.81 -1.79
CA VAL A 29 -4.10 -5.23 -3.13
C VAL A 29 -3.15 -6.00 -4.05
N SER A 30 -2.83 -7.26 -3.75
CA SER A 30 -1.85 -8.03 -4.52
C SER A 30 -2.20 -8.14 -6.01
N HIS A 31 -3.49 -8.11 -6.37
CA HIS A 31 -3.89 -8.12 -7.78
C HIS A 31 -3.42 -6.86 -8.53
N TYR A 32 -3.48 -5.70 -7.87
CA TYR A 32 -2.99 -4.45 -8.42
C TYR A 32 -1.46 -4.44 -8.54
N LEU A 33 -0.76 -4.88 -7.50
CA LEU A 33 0.70 -5.00 -7.52
C LEU A 33 1.17 -5.93 -8.64
N ASN A 34 0.43 -6.98 -8.96
CA ASN A 34 0.74 -7.84 -10.11
C ASN A 34 0.64 -7.12 -11.46
N VAL A 35 -0.24 -6.13 -11.60
CA VAL A 35 -0.34 -5.31 -12.82
C VAL A 35 0.84 -4.35 -12.89
N VAL A 36 1.14 -3.66 -11.78
CA VAL A 36 2.31 -2.77 -11.66
C VAL A 36 3.61 -3.51 -12.00
N LEU A 37 3.83 -4.69 -11.44
CA LEU A 37 5.03 -5.51 -11.71
C LEU A 37 5.12 -5.94 -13.19
N ARG A 38 3.98 -6.14 -13.86
CA ARG A 38 3.97 -6.43 -15.31
C ARG A 38 4.29 -5.18 -16.12
N GLY A 39 3.84 -4.00 -15.69
CA GLY A 39 4.22 -2.71 -16.27
C GLY A 39 5.73 -2.49 -16.19
N LEU A 40 6.32 -2.67 -15.00
CA LEU A 40 7.78 -2.61 -14.82
C LEU A 40 8.53 -3.63 -15.70
N ALA A 41 8.02 -4.85 -15.80
CA ALA A 41 8.63 -5.86 -16.68
C ALA A 41 8.53 -5.48 -18.17
N GLN A 42 7.49 -4.76 -18.57
CA GLN A 42 7.33 -4.26 -19.94
C GLN A 42 8.31 -3.12 -20.23
N VAL A 43 8.43 -2.14 -19.32
CA VAL A 43 9.43 -1.05 -19.42
C VAL A 43 10.85 -1.63 -19.54
N ALA A 44 11.18 -2.57 -18.67
CA ALA A 44 12.48 -3.26 -18.70
C ALA A 44 12.72 -4.09 -19.98
N ALA A 45 11.65 -4.56 -20.64
CA ALA A 45 11.76 -5.30 -21.90
C ALA A 45 11.92 -4.37 -23.11
N GLU A 46 11.39 -3.15 -23.03
CA GLU A 46 11.49 -2.12 -24.07
C GLU A 46 12.86 -1.42 -24.06
N ASP A 47 13.38 -1.10 -22.87
CA ASP A 47 14.70 -0.52 -22.69
C ASP A 47 15.41 -1.09 -21.45
N PRO A 48 16.11 -2.25 -21.59
CA PRO A 48 16.77 -2.89 -20.46
C PRO A 48 17.91 -2.07 -19.86
N GLU A 49 18.69 -1.38 -20.71
CA GLU A 49 19.86 -0.62 -20.26
C GLU A 49 19.42 0.66 -19.55
N GLY A 50 18.49 1.41 -20.15
CA GLY A 50 17.92 2.61 -19.53
C GLY A 50 17.18 2.31 -18.23
N PHE A 51 16.44 1.19 -18.16
CA PHE A 51 15.76 0.80 -16.92
C PHE A 51 16.74 0.47 -15.79
N VAL A 52 17.85 -0.20 -16.09
CA VAL A 52 18.90 -0.50 -15.09
C VAL A 52 19.63 0.78 -14.65
N GLU A 53 19.91 1.69 -15.58
CA GLU A 53 20.49 3.00 -15.28
C GLU A 53 19.57 3.80 -14.35
N GLU A 54 18.28 3.91 -14.67
CA GLU A 54 17.30 4.64 -13.86
C GLU A 54 17.20 4.06 -12.43
N LEU A 55 17.14 2.73 -12.28
CA LEU A 55 17.13 2.11 -10.95
C LEU A 55 18.43 2.35 -10.16
N THR A 56 19.56 2.45 -10.86
CA THR A 56 20.87 2.75 -10.24
C THR A 56 20.91 4.19 -9.75
N ASP A 57 20.40 5.13 -10.55
CA ASP A 57 20.29 6.54 -10.20
C ASP A 57 19.35 6.76 -9.00
N LEU A 58 18.18 6.11 -9.00
CA LEU A 58 17.25 6.15 -7.86
C LEU A 58 17.90 5.64 -6.57
N ALA A 59 18.67 4.55 -6.64
CA ALA A 59 19.39 4.02 -5.49
C ALA A 59 20.48 4.98 -4.98
N ALA A 60 21.16 5.69 -5.89
CA ALA A 60 22.15 6.70 -5.53
C ALA A 60 21.49 7.92 -4.86
N LEU A 61 20.34 8.37 -5.37
CA LEU A 61 19.53 9.44 -4.78
C LEU A 61 19.03 9.07 -3.38
N ASP A 62 18.51 7.86 -3.18
CA ASP A 62 18.07 7.37 -1.85
C ASP A 62 19.22 7.36 -0.83
N ALA A 63 20.40 6.89 -1.25
CA ALA A 63 21.59 6.90 -0.41
C ALA A 63 22.08 8.31 -0.08
N GLN A 64 21.86 9.28 -0.98
CA GLN A 64 22.17 10.69 -0.74
C GLN A 64 21.13 11.36 0.16
N ALA A 65 19.84 11.18 -0.12
CA ALA A 65 18.73 11.68 0.68
C ALA A 65 18.80 11.20 2.13
N THR A 66 19.19 9.94 2.35
CA THR A 66 19.42 9.38 3.69
C THR A 66 20.52 10.13 4.45
N ARG A 67 21.58 10.60 3.77
CA ARG A 67 22.69 11.35 4.39
C ARG A 67 22.34 12.83 4.63
N GLU A 68 21.58 13.43 3.72
CA GLU A 68 21.29 14.87 3.74
C GLU A 68 20.00 15.22 4.49
N GLY A 69 19.09 14.26 4.66
CA GLY A 69 17.83 14.42 5.37
C GLY A 69 16.63 14.72 4.47
N LYS A 70 15.45 14.80 5.07
CA LYS A 70 14.13 14.83 4.40
C LYS A 70 13.82 16.09 3.58
N ASP A 71 14.55 17.17 3.81
CA ASP A 71 14.35 18.44 3.08
C ASP A 71 15.57 18.77 2.19
N SER A 72 16.26 17.72 1.75
CA SER A 72 17.37 17.83 0.83
C SER A 72 16.87 17.87 -0.61
N HIS A 73 17.64 18.49 -1.50
CA HIS A 73 17.39 18.41 -2.94
C HIS A 73 17.31 16.95 -3.41
N ALA A 74 18.15 16.07 -2.85
CA ALA A 74 18.15 14.65 -3.20
C ALA A 74 16.84 13.94 -2.84
N GLN A 75 16.21 14.28 -1.71
CA GLN A 75 14.90 13.73 -1.36
C GLN A 75 13.81 14.20 -2.32
N HIS A 76 13.76 15.50 -2.64
CA HIS A 76 12.77 16.04 -3.57
C HIS A 76 12.95 15.45 -4.98
N GLU A 77 14.18 15.32 -5.47
CA GLU A 77 14.46 14.69 -6.77
C GLU A 77 14.07 13.20 -6.77
N LEU A 78 14.34 12.48 -5.67
CA LEU A 78 13.93 11.08 -5.54
C LEU A 78 12.40 10.94 -5.61
N ASP A 79 11.67 11.76 -4.85
CA ASP A 79 10.21 11.72 -4.81
C ASP A 79 9.61 12.04 -6.19
N ASP A 80 10.11 13.08 -6.87
CA ASP A 80 9.66 13.45 -8.22
C ASP A 80 9.88 12.33 -9.25
N ARG A 81 11.03 11.64 -9.19
CA ARG A 81 11.32 10.52 -10.11
C ARG A 81 10.48 9.28 -9.79
N LEU A 82 10.28 8.97 -8.51
CA LEU A 82 9.39 7.87 -8.10
C LEU A 82 7.94 8.13 -8.51
N ASP A 83 7.47 9.37 -8.38
CA ASP A 83 6.14 9.77 -8.82
C ASP A 83 5.99 9.61 -10.34
N HIS A 84 7.01 9.98 -11.13
CA HIS A 84 7.00 9.76 -12.57
C HIS A 84 6.91 8.27 -12.93
N LEU A 85 7.73 7.43 -12.29
CA LEU A 85 7.72 5.99 -12.52
C LEU A 85 6.36 5.39 -12.14
N ILE A 86 5.78 5.81 -11.02
CA ILE A 86 4.45 5.38 -10.57
C ILE A 86 3.37 5.81 -11.57
N ALA A 87 3.42 7.04 -12.08
CA ALA A 87 2.47 7.52 -13.09
C ALA A 87 2.51 6.64 -14.35
N GLU A 88 3.71 6.25 -14.79
CA GLU A 88 3.92 5.41 -15.98
C GLU A 88 3.36 3.99 -15.81
N VAL A 89 3.65 3.33 -14.68
CA VAL A 89 3.37 1.88 -14.53
C VAL A 89 2.14 1.58 -13.66
N ALA A 90 1.58 2.58 -13.00
CA ALA A 90 0.62 2.38 -11.92
C ALA A 90 -0.52 3.43 -11.86
N ASP A 91 -0.80 4.19 -12.93
CA ASP A 91 -1.95 5.14 -12.96
C ASP A 91 -1.98 6.05 -11.71
N ASP A 92 -0.86 6.73 -11.46
CA ASP A 92 -0.63 7.59 -10.29
C ASP A 92 -0.80 6.88 -8.93
N GLY A 93 -0.57 5.57 -8.89
CA GLY A 93 -0.72 4.77 -7.67
C GLY A 93 -2.19 4.53 -7.29
N SER A 94 -3.13 4.87 -8.17
CA SER A 94 -4.56 4.92 -7.87
C SER A 94 -5.31 3.69 -8.35
N LEU A 95 -6.35 3.32 -7.60
CA LEU A 95 -7.21 2.19 -7.91
C LEU A 95 -8.62 2.66 -8.25
N PRO A 96 -9.06 2.57 -9.52
CA PRO A 96 -10.41 2.96 -9.89
C PRO A 96 -11.43 1.99 -9.28
N LEU A 97 -12.34 2.54 -8.48
CA LEU A 97 -13.48 1.80 -7.91
C LEU A 97 -14.78 2.24 -8.57
N SER A 98 -15.50 1.28 -9.16
CA SER A 98 -16.87 1.52 -9.63
C SER A 98 -17.83 1.69 -8.45
N GLY A 99 -19.00 2.32 -8.65
CA GLY A 99 -19.98 2.52 -7.59
C GLY A 99 -20.36 1.23 -6.84
N LYS A 100 -20.52 0.10 -7.53
CA LYS A 100 -20.78 -1.20 -6.88
C LYS A 100 -19.59 -1.69 -6.04
N ALA A 101 -18.36 -1.48 -6.53
CA ALA A 101 -17.15 -1.82 -5.79
C ALA A 101 -16.98 -0.98 -4.52
N VAL A 102 -17.29 0.32 -4.59
CA VAL A 102 -17.27 1.21 -3.43
C VAL A 102 -18.20 0.68 -2.33
N HIS A 103 -19.46 0.35 -2.67
CA HIS A 103 -20.41 -0.19 -1.69
C HIS A 103 -19.95 -1.54 -1.13
N GLY A 104 -19.44 -2.46 -1.97
CA GLY A 104 -18.92 -3.75 -1.49
C GLY A 104 -17.75 -3.61 -0.51
N LEU A 105 -16.89 -2.61 -0.72
CA LEU A 105 -15.80 -2.29 0.20
C LEU A 105 -16.33 -1.70 1.51
N ILE A 106 -17.27 -0.75 1.45
CA ILE A 106 -17.92 -0.15 2.62
C ILE A 106 -18.59 -1.23 3.47
N ASP A 107 -19.44 -2.07 2.86
CA ASP A 107 -20.16 -3.14 3.56
C ASP A 107 -19.19 -4.08 4.29
N ARG A 108 -18.06 -4.41 3.64
CA ARG A 108 -17.06 -5.29 4.21
C ARG A 108 -16.29 -4.63 5.36
N LEU A 109 -15.93 -3.36 5.24
CA LEU A 109 -15.26 -2.62 6.30
C LEU A 109 -16.18 -2.41 7.50
N ALA A 110 -17.45 -2.06 7.28
CA ALA A 110 -18.45 -1.90 8.33
C ALA A 110 -18.67 -3.22 9.11
N GLN A 111 -18.70 -4.37 8.43
CA GLN A 111 -18.75 -5.67 9.09
C GLN A 111 -17.56 -5.90 10.02
N ILE A 112 -16.35 -5.51 9.60
CA ILE A 112 -15.15 -5.68 10.41
C ILE A 112 -15.14 -4.72 11.59
N GLU A 113 -15.55 -3.47 11.39
CA GLU A 113 -15.66 -2.47 12.45
C GLU A 113 -16.53 -2.96 13.61
N VAL A 114 -17.69 -3.56 13.30
CA VAL A 114 -18.58 -4.15 14.31
C VAL A 114 -17.91 -5.30 15.09
N LEU A 115 -17.01 -6.03 14.45
CA LEU A 115 -16.33 -7.20 15.02
C LEU A 115 -15.00 -6.85 15.72
N THR A 116 -14.49 -5.64 15.55
CA THR A 116 -13.24 -5.19 16.17
C THR A 116 -13.55 -4.48 17.49
N PRO A 117 -13.03 -4.98 18.64
CA PRO A 117 -13.23 -4.31 19.92
C PRO A 117 -12.70 -2.88 19.90
N ARG A 118 -13.49 -1.91 20.36
CA ARG A 118 -12.95 -0.56 20.59
C ARG A 118 -11.88 -0.64 21.70
N PRO A 119 -10.69 -0.06 21.51
CA PRO A 119 -9.72 0.02 22.60
C PRO A 119 -10.36 0.76 23.78
N ILE A 120 -10.46 0.09 24.93
CA ILE A 120 -10.94 0.69 26.17
C ILE A 120 -9.81 1.57 26.71
N PRO A 121 -10.00 2.88 26.90
CA PRO A 121 -8.99 3.74 27.52
C PRO A 121 -8.98 3.51 29.05
N ALA A 122 -8.43 2.37 29.50
CA ALA A 122 -8.17 2.11 30.92
C ALA A 122 -7.22 0.91 31.09
N ALA A 123 -5.91 1.12 30.95
CA ALA A 123 -4.87 0.19 31.43
C ALA A 123 -3.49 0.85 31.61
N GLN A 124 -3.42 2.15 31.93
CA GLN A 124 -2.15 2.86 32.17
C GLN A 124 -2.07 3.60 33.51
N ALA A 125 -3.06 3.46 34.39
CA ALA A 125 -3.00 4.04 35.73
C ALA A 125 -3.47 2.99 36.74
N GLU A 126 -2.60 2.03 37.07
CA GLU A 126 -2.58 1.30 38.36
C GLU A 126 -1.39 0.32 38.37
N SER A 127 -0.17 0.86 38.28
CA SER A 127 1.06 0.19 38.72
C SER A 127 2.06 1.26 39.12
N GLY A 128 1.75 1.89 40.24
CA GLY A 128 2.53 2.98 40.80
C GLY A 128 2.16 3.27 42.25
N VAL A 129 1.73 2.25 43.00
CA VAL A 129 1.64 2.30 44.46
C VAL A 129 2.13 0.96 44.99
N ALA A 130 3.40 0.92 45.42
CA ALA A 130 3.98 0.09 46.49
C ALA A 130 5.47 -0.23 46.20
N ALA A 131 6.36 0.60 46.75
CA ALA A 131 7.55 0.22 47.53
C ALA A 131 8.39 1.46 47.81
#